data_AF-A0A8T4NY72-F1
#
_entry.id   AF-A0A8T4NY72-F1
#
_cell.length_a   1.000
_cell.length_b   1.000
_cell.length_c   1.000
_cell.angle_alpha   90.00
_cell.angle_beta   90.00
_cell.angle_gamma   90.00
#
_symmetry.space_group_name_H-M   'P 1'
#
loop_
_entity.id
_entity.type
_entity.pdbx_description
1 polymer ?
#
loop_
_entity_poly.entity_id
_entity_poly.type
_entity_poly.pdbx_seq_one_letter_code
_entity_poly.pdbx_strand_id
1 'polypeptide(L)' 'MAKLRFEEIKKMKKEERDKKMKELKMELIKSKANSSKKGSSKVKEVKKMIARILTAIKQEEKTKA' A
#
# COMPACT_ATOMS: atom_id res chain seq x y z
N MET A 1 11.89 0.67 -5.91
CA MET A 1 10.43 0.66 -6.13
C MET A 1 9.95 2.10 -6.13
N ALA A 2 9.12 2.51 -7.09
CA ALA A 2 8.57 3.86 -7.12
C ALA A 2 7.81 4.13 -5.80
N LYS A 3 8.33 5.05 -4.99
CA LYS A 3 7.87 5.31 -3.64
C LYS A 3 6.67 6.26 -3.75
N LEU A 4 5.46 5.69 -3.92
CA LEU A 4 4.21 6.47 -3.94
C LEU A 4 4.19 7.47 -2.79
N ARG A 5 4.12 8.76 -3.13
CA ARG A 5 4.03 9.84 -2.15
C ARG A 5 2.62 9.87 -1.58
N PHE A 6 2.53 10.34 -0.34
CA PHE A 6 1.24 10.41 0.35
C PHE A 6 0.23 11.30 -0.37
N GLU A 7 0.71 12.41 -0.95
CA GLU A 7 -0.11 13.34 -1.73
C GLU A 7 -0.73 12.71 -2.96
N GLU A 8 0.02 11.85 -3.65
CA GLU A 8 -0.48 11.11 -4.82
C GLU A 8 -1.60 10.17 -4.40
N ILE A 9 -1.40 9.43 -3.29
CA ILE A 9 -2.41 8.53 -2.72
C ILE A 9 -3.68 9.31 -2.36
N LYS A 10 -3.56 10.51 -1.80
CA LYS A 10 -4.70 11.36 -1.44
C LYS A 10 -5.50 11.80 -2.67
N LYS A 11 -4.83 12.10 -3.78
CA LYS A 11 -5.48 12.48 -5.06
C LYS A 11 -6.17 11.31 -5.78
N MET A 12 -5.82 10.06 -5.46
CA MET A 12 -6.45 8.89 -6.09
C MET A 12 -7.91 8.75 -5.70
N LYS A 13 -8.75 8.26 -6.63
CA LYS A 13 -10.12 7.87 -6.31
C LYS A 13 -10.15 6.62 -5.45
N LYS A 14 -11.24 6.41 -4.70
CA LYS A 14 -11.44 5.22 -3.85
C LYS A 14 -11.17 3.92 -4.61
N GLU A 15 -11.74 3.78 -5.80
CA GLU A 15 -11.55 2.61 -6.67
C GLU A 15 -10.09 2.35 -7.05
N GLU A 16 -9.32 3.40 -7.32
CA GLU A 16 -7.91 3.28 -7.67
C GLU A 16 -7.08 2.86 -6.45
N ARG A 17 -7.43 3.36 -5.26
CA ARG A 17 -6.81 2.93 -4.00
C ARG A 17 -7.12 1.47 -3.71
N ASP A 18 -8.35 1.02 -3.95
CA ASP A 18 -8.76 -0.38 -3.80
C ASP A 18 -8.02 -1.32 -4.77
N LYS A 19 -7.89 -0.93 -6.04
CA LYS A 19 -7.10 -1.68 -7.03
C LYS A 19 -5.64 -1.80 -6.58
N LYS A 20 -4.99 -0.69 -6.22
CA LYS A 20 -3.62 -0.68 -5.69
C LYS A 20 -3.48 -1.52 -4.42
N MET A 21 -4.46 -1.47 -3.53
CA MET A 21 -4.45 -2.25 -2.29
C MET A 21 -4.46 -3.76 -2.59
N LYS A 22 -5.25 -4.22 -3.57
CA LYS A 22 -5.25 -5.62 -4.01
C LYS A 22 -3.91 -6.03 -4.60
N GLU A 23 -3.33 -5.21 -5.46
CA GLU A 23 -2.01 -5.45 -6.06
C GLU A 23 -0.90 -5.56 -4.99
N LEU A 24 -0.85 -4.61 -4.05
CA LEU A 24 0.13 -4.61 -2.96
C LEU A 24 -0.04 -5.81 -2.02
N LYS A 25 -1.28 -6.26 -1.77
CA LYS A 25 -1.52 -7.49 -0.99
C LYS A 25 -1.01 -8.73 -1.72
N MET A 26 -1.24 -8.85 -3.03
CA MET A 26 -0.70 -9.96 -3.83
C MET A 26 0.82 -9.94 -3.84
N GLU A 27 1.43 -8.76 -4.01
CA GLU A 27 2.88 -8.62 -3.96
C GLU A 27 3.45 -8.96 -2.58
N LEU A 28 2.74 -8.62 -1.51
CA LEU A 28 3.11 -8.99 -0.14
C LEU A 28 3.14 -10.51 0.03
N ILE A 29 2.14 -11.23 -0.49
CA ILE A 29 2.06 -12.70 -0.43
C ILE A 29 3.23 -13.31 -1.18
N LYS A 30 3.46 -12.89 -2.44
CA LYS A 30 4.60 -13.35 -3.25
C LYS A 30 5.94 -13.06 -2.58
N SER A 31 6.08 -11.88 -1.98
CA SER A 31 7.31 -11.47 -1.29
C SER A 31 7.52 -12.23 0.02
N LYS A 32 6.46 -12.58 0.75
CA LYS A 32 6.54 -13.45 1.93
C LYS A 32 6.94 -14.88 1.55
N ALA A 33 6.33 -15.45 0.51
CA ALA A 33 6.67 -16.79 0.02
C ALA A 33 8.15 -16.89 -0.41
N ASN A 34 8.68 -15.81 -1.01
CA ASN A 34 10.08 -15.73 -1.44
C ASN A 34 11.05 -15.12 -0.40
N SER A 35 10.57 -14.82 0.81
CA SER A 35 11.35 -14.06 1.81
C SER A 35 12.55 -14.82 2.35
N SER A 36 12.53 -16.14 2.28
CA SER A 36 13.67 -17.02 2.63
C SER A 36 14.86 -16.87 1.68
N LYS A 37 14.66 -16.40 0.44
CA LYS A 37 15.72 -16.28 -0.58
C LYS A 37 16.13 -14.86 -0.93
N LYS A 38 15.27 -13.84 -0.74
CA LYS A 38 15.50 -12.49 -1.29
C LYS A 38 15.45 -11.34 -0.27
N GLY A 39 15.47 -11.66 1.02
CA GLY A 39 15.52 -10.69 2.12
C GLY A 39 14.17 -10.01 2.43
N SER A 40 14.01 -9.60 3.69
CA SER A 40 12.74 -9.08 4.24
C SER A 40 12.44 -7.61 3.88
N SER A 41 13.39 -6.92 3.23
CA SER A 41 13.29 -5.49 2.90
C SER A 41 12.07 -5.17 2.01
N LYS A 42 11.83 -6.00 0.98
CA LYS A 42 10.68 -5.82 0.08
C LYS A 42 9.34 -5.97 0.81
N VAL A 43 9.25 -6.94 1.72
CA VAL A 43 8.07 -7.14 2.59
C VAL A 43 7.82 -5.90 3.46
N LYS A 44 8.88 -5.30 4.01
CA LYS A 44 8.80 -4.09 4.83
C LYS A 44 8.31 -2.88 4.03
N GLU A 45 8.79 -2.71 2.80
CA GLU A 45 8.37 -1.63 1.91
C GLU A 45 6.91 -1.75 1.50
N VAL A 46 6.46 -2.94 1.08
CA VAL A 46 5.07 -3.19 0.68
C VAL A 46 4.13 -2.96 1.86
N LYS A 47 4.47 -3.43 3.07
CA LYS A 47 3.70 -3.15 4.30
C LYS A 47 3.58 -1.65 4.57
N LYS A 48 4.66 -0.88 4.42
CA LYS A 48 4.63 0.58 4.59
C LYS A 48 3.73 1.26 3.57
N MET A 49 3.71 0.78 2.32
CA MET A 49 2.87 1.35 1.27
C MET A 49 1.38 1.07 1.54
N ILE A 50 1.04 -0.16 1.96
CA ILE A 50 -0.29 -0.53 2.42
C ILE A 50 -0.76 0.37 3.58
N ALA A 51 0.10 0.57 4.59
CA ALA A 51 -0.22 1.41 5.73
C ALA A 51 -0.56 2.85 5.31
N ARG A 52 0.21 3.44 4.37
CA ARG A 52 -0.06 4.79 3.85
C ARG A 52 -1.42 4.90 3.14
N ILE A 53 -1.79 3.90 2.36
CA ILE A 53 -3.11 3.86 1.68
C ILE A 53 -4.23 3.82 2.72
N LEU A 54 -4.11 2.94 3.72
CA LEU A 54 -5.10 2.85 4.80
C LEU A 54 -5.22 4.16 5.59
N THR A 55 -4.10 4.82 5.89
CA THR A 55 -4.10 6.12 6.55
C THR A 55 -4.81 7.18 5.71
N ALA A 56 -4.57 7.22 4.40
CA ALA A 56 -5.24 8.17 3.50
C ALA A 56 -6.75 7.95 3.44
N ILE A 57 -7.20 6.69 3.35
CA ILE A 57 -8.63 6.33 3.38
C ILE A 57 -9.26 6.80 4.70
N LYS A 58 -8.63 6.46 5.84
CA LYS A 58 -9.16 6.84 7.16
C LYS A 58 -9.18 8.36 7.38
N GLN A 59 -8.22 9.09 6.81
CA GLN A 59 -8.24 10.55 6.83
C GLN A 59 -9.40 11.11 5.99
N GLU A 60 -9.65 10.56 4.81
CA GLU A 60 -10.77 10.97 3.98
C GLU A 60 -12.12 10.73 4.67
N GLU A 61 -12.29 9.58 5.33
CA GLU A 61 -13.50 9.25 6.10
C GLU A 61 -13.72 10.25 7.25
N LYS A 62 -12.67 10.64 7.98
CA LYS A 62 -12.76 11.64 9.05
C LYS A 62 -13.14 13.03 8.55
N THR A 63 -12.73 13.43 7.34
CA THR A 63 -13.13 14.73 6.76
C THR A 63 -14.54 14.74 6.18
N LYS A 64 -15.15 13.57 5.97
CA LYS A 64 -16.52 13.44 5.43
C LYS A 64 -17.58 13.19 6.50
N ALA A 65 -17.16 12.92 7.74
CA ALA A 65 -18.00 12.78 8.93
C ALA A 65 -18.14 14.13 9.64
#